data_AF-A0A2R7YWL6-F1
#
_entry.id   AF-A0A2R7YWL6-F1
#
_cell.length_a   1.000
_cell.length_b   1.000
_cell.length_c   1.000
_cell.angle_alpha   90.00
_cell.angle_beta   90.00
_cell.angle_gamma   90.00
#
_symmetry.space_group_name_H-M   'P 1'
#
loop_
_entity.id
_entity.type
_entity.pdbx_description
1 polymer ?
#
loop_
_entity_poly.entity_id
_entity_poly.type
_entity_poly.pdbx_seq_one_letter_code
_entity_poly.pdbx_strand_id
1 'polypeptide(L)'
;MNILLMVLVRIAALGAAIAVWSLVAPGLLDDDSGLGTGLLAFLGLAVVGLVWGLYDGRHRGFVTAAAAWSATALTFSVGWLVIRAVLDADSSMSASEIVSSDLSTIPFIAGLVLAPALVGAAAGHAVRPSQVA
;
A
#
# COMPACT_ATOMS: atom_id res chain seq x y z
N MET A 1 1.13 -15.31 14.90
CA MET A 1 0.19 -14.79 13.89
C MET A 1 0.61 -15.31 12.53
N ASN A 2 -0.29 -15.94 11.77
CA ASN A 2 0.03 -16.47 10.45
C ASN A 2 0.35 -15.32 9.46
N ILE A 3 1.29 -15.51 8.53
CA ILE A 3 1.67 -14.51 7.51
C ILE A 3 0.44 -14.06 6.72
N LEU A 4 -0.45 -14.99 6.38
CA LEU A 4 -1.72 -14.68 5.70
C LEU A 4 -2.54 -13.64 6.47
N LEU A 5 -2.70 -13.81 7.79
CA LEU A 5 -3.46 -12.87 8.61
C LEU A 5 -2.79 -11.50 8.66
N MET A 6 -1.45 -11.44 8.70
CA MET A 6 -0.73 -10.16 8.64
C MET A 6 -0.98 -9.42 7.33
N VAL A 7 -0.91 -10.14 6.21
CA VAL A 7 -1.15 -9.57 4.88
C VAL A 7 -2.59 -9.06 4.79
N LEU A 8 -3.57 -9.84 5.21
CA LEU A 8 -4.98 -9.44 5.19
C LEU A 8 -5.25 -8.20 6.04
N VAL A 9 -4.69 -8.15 7.26
CA VAL A 9 -4.85 -7.00 8.16
C VAL A 9 -4.24 -5.73 7.56
N ARG A 10 -3.09 -5.83 6.90
CA ARG A 10 -2.46 -4.69 6.23
C ARG A 10 -3.25 -4.24 5.01
N ILE A 11 -3.73 -5.17 4.18
CA ILE A 11 -4.58 -4.84 3.04
C ILE A 11 -5.84 -4.12 3.51
N ALA A 12 -6.50 -4.64 4.56
CA ALA A 12 -7.69 -4.01 5.13
C ALA A 12 -7.40 -2.59 5.65
N ALA A 13 -6.26 -2.38 6.31
CA ALA A 13 -5.87 -1.06 6.80
C ALA A 13 -5.51 -0.08 5.67
N LEU A 14 -4.78 -0.52 4.64
CA LEU A 14 -4.46 0.31 3.47
C LEU A 14 -5.74 0.65 2.69
N GLY A 15 -6.64 -0.31 2.52
CA GLY A 15 -7.94 -0.09 1.90
C GLY A 15 -8.81 0.89 2.70
N ALA A 16 -8.84 0.76 4.04
CA ALA A 16 -9.55 1.70 4.91
C ALA A 16 -8.94 3.10 4.84
N ALA A 17 -7.61 3.23 4.80
CA ALA A 17 -6.94 4.52 4.64
C ALA A 17 -7.33 5.21 3.34
N ILE A 18 -7.41 4.46 2.23
CA ILE A 18 -7.87 4.98 0.93
C ILE A 18 -9.33 5.36 0.99
N ALA A 19 -10.19 4.53 1.56
CA ALA A 19 -11.62 4.83 1.67
C ALA A 19 -11.87 6.12 2.48
N VAL A 20 -11.19 6.28 3.62
CA VAL A 20 -11.24 7.51 4.42
C VAL A 20 -10.73 8.70 3.62
N TRP A 21 -9.61 8.55 2.89
CA TRP A 21 -9.09 9.60 2.03
C TRP A 21 -10.09 10.02 0.96
N SER A 22 -10.71 9.07 0.25
CA SER A 22 -11.71 9.33 -0.79
C SER A 22 -12.94 10.07 -0.26
N LEU A 23 -13.29 9.91 1.02
CA LEU A 23 -14.40 10.62 1.65
C LEU A 23 -14.01 12.04 2.10
N VAL A 24 -12.77 12.24 2.51
CA VAL A 24 -12.30 13.51 3.10
C VAL A 24 -11.75 14.46 2.04
N ALA A 25 -11.08 13.94 1.01
CA ALA A 25 -10.35 14.76 0.04
C ALA A 25 -11.21 15.77 -0.75
N PRO A 26 -12.44 15.44 -1.19
CA PRO A 26 -13.29 16.42 -1.89
C PRO A 26 -13.66 17.65 -1.04
N GLY A 27 -13.61 17.54 0.30
CA GLY A 27 -13.86 18.65 1.20
C GLY A 27 -12.61 19.46 1.60
N LEU A 28 -11.41 18.96 1.29
CA LEU A 28 -10.14 19.59 1.66
C LEU A 28 -9.39 20.20 0.48
N LEU A 29 -9.67 19.75 -0.74
CA LEU A 29 -8.99 20.18 -1.96
C LEU A 29 -10.03 20.81 -2.88
N ASP A 30 -9.82 22.08 -3.25
CA ASP A 30 -10.62 22.71 -4.31
C ASP A 30 -10.45 21.87 -5.60
N ASP A 31 -11.58 21.54 -6.23
CA ASP A 31 -11.80 20.47 -7.23
C ASP A 31 -10.90 20.53 -8.49
N ASP A 32 -10.16 21.61 -8.72
CA ASP A 32 -9.51 21.87 -10.01
C ASP A 32 -8.16 21.15 -10.24
N SER A 33 -7.63 20.39 -9.26
CA SER A 33 -6.35 19.70 -9.42
C SER A 33 -6.35 18.23 -8.96
N GLY A 34 -7.00 17.35 -9.73
CA GLY A 34 -7.02 15.91 -9.49
C GLY A 34 -5.65 15.22 -9.31
N LEU A 35 -4.56 15.86 -9.77
CA LEU A 35 -3.18 15.42 -9.51
C LEU A 35 -2.79 15.50 -8.02
N GLY A 36 -3.26 16.52 -7.29
CA GLY A 36 -2.96 16.71 -5.87
C GLY A 36 -3.61 15.62 -5.00
N THR A 37 -4.84 15.25 -5.33
CA THR A 37 -5.63 14.26 -4.58
C THR A 37 -5.01 12.87 -4.60
N GLY A 38 -4.47 12.46 -5.77
CA GLY A 38 -3.76 11.19 -5.90
C GLY A 38 -2.44 11.17 -5.12
N LEU A 39 -1.64 12.23 -5.23
CA LEU A 39 -0.35 12.36 -4.52
C LEU A 39 -0.51 12.30 -3.00
N LEU A 40 -1.55 12.92 -2.46
CA LEU A 40 -1.80 12.90 -1.02
C LEU A 40 -2.32 11.54 -0.52
N ALA A 41 -3.13 10.84 -1.31
CA ALA A 41 -3.48 9.44 -1.03
C ALA A 41 -2.21 8.57 -0.96
N PHE A 42 -1.28 8.77 -1.90
CA PHE A 42 0.00 8.07 -1.92
C PHE A 42 0.89 8.42 -0.73
N LEU A 43 0.91 9.68 -0.32
CA LEU A 43 1.64 10.11 0.88
C LEU A 43 1.09 9.40 2.12
N GLY A 44 -0.24 9.27 2.24
CA GLY A 44 -0.89 8.52 3.32
C GLY A 44 -0.45 7.06 3.35
N LEU A 45 -0.49 6.38 2.20
CA LEU A 45 -0.03 4.98 2.09
C LEU A 45 1.45 4.85 2.45
N ALA A 46 2.29 5.80 2.02
CA ALA A 46 3.71 5.80 2.34
C ALA A 46 3.96 5.97 3.84
N VAL A 47 3.24 6.86 4.52
CA VAL A 47 3.34 7.04 5.97
C VAL A 47 2.91 5.78 6.72
N VAL A 48 1.78 5.16 6.34
CA VAL A 48 1.32 3.90 6.93
C VAL A 48 2.36 2.80 6.74
N GLY A 49 2.88 2.66 5.52
CA GLY A 49 3.94 1.71 5.19
C GLY A 49 5.19 1.94 6.04
N LEU A 50 5.66 3.18 6.15
CA LEU A 50 6.84 3.54 6.93
C LEU A 50 6.68 3.22 8.42
N VAL A 51 5.61 3.69 9.05
CA VAL A 51 5.37 3.55 10.50
C VAL A 51 5.18 2.08 10.87
N TRP A 52 4.41 1.34 10.08
CA TRP A 52 4.15 -0.06 10.36
C TRP A 52 5.33 -0.96 9.96
N GLY A 53 6.05 -0.60 8.90
CA GLY A 53 7.35 -1.17 8.57
C GLY A 53 8.32 -1.06 9.74
N LEU A 54 8.43 0.13 10.35
CA LEU A 54 9.24 0.38 11.55
C LEU A 54 8.85 -0.55 12.70
N TYR A 55 7.55 -0.65 12.99
CA TYR A 55 7.04 -1.57 13.99
C TYR A 55 7.42 -3.02 13.70
N ASP A 56 7.21 -3.49 12.46
CA ASP A 56 7.51 -4.87 12.08
C ASP A 56 9.01 -5.18 12.13
N GLY A 57 9.86 -4.28 11.64
CA GLY A 57 11.31 -4.43 11.68
C GLY A 57 11.84 -4.59 13.10
N ARG A 58 11.29 -3.79 14.04
CA ARG A 58 11.66 -3.82 15.45
C ARG A 58 11.26 -5.13 16.15
N HIS A 59 10.06 -5.65 15.86
CA HIS A 59 9.53 -6.81 16.58
C HIS A 59 9.83 -8.16 15.92
N ARG A 60 9.97 -8.20 14.60
CA ARG A 60 10.06 -9.43 13.80
C ARG A 60 11.37 -9.57 13.03
N GLY A 61 12.15 -8.49 12.92
CA GLY A 61 13.37 -8.44 12.13
C GLY A 61 13.11 -8.11 10.66
N PHE A 62 14.15 -7.64 9.97
CA PHE A 62 14.04 -7.11 8.61
C PHE A 62 13.54 -8.14 7.59
N VAL A 63 14.10 -9.35 7.57
CA VAL A 63 13.77 -10.37 6.54
C VAL A 63 12.30 -10.76 6.58
N THR A 64 11.76 -11.04 7.77
CA THR A 64 10.35 -11.40 7.94
C THR A 64 9.42 -10.23 7.62
N ALA A 65 9.80 -9.00 8.01
CA ALA A 65 9.05 -7.81 7.66
C ALA A 65 9.03 -7.59 6.15
N ALA A 66 10.19 -7.66 5.49
CA ALA A 66 10.34 -7.49 4.05
C ALA A 66 9.49 -8.49 3.27
N ALA A 67 9.56 -9.79 3.59
CA ALA A 67 8.76 -10.81 2.91
C ALA A 67 7.26 -10.54 3.02
N ALA A 68 6.79 -10.18 4.22
CA ALA A 68 5.38 -9.91 4.45
C ALA A 68 4.92 -8.61 3.75
N TRP A 69 5.76 -7.57 3.71
CA TRP A 69 5.46 -6.32 3.01
C TRP A 69 5.52 -6.48 1.49
N SER A 70 6.41 -7.30 0.94
CA SER A 70 6.42 -7.66 -0.48
C SER A 70 5.11 -8.35 -0.89
N ALA A 71 4.66 -9.33 -0.10
CA ALA A 71 3.37 -9.98 -0.34
C ALA A 71 2.20 -8.97 -0.25
N THR A 72 2.22 -8.11 0.77
CA THR A 72 1.20 -7.06 0.95
C THR A 72 1.15 -6.11 -0.25
N ALA A 73 2.30 -5.59 -0.68
CA ALA A 73 2.40 -4.64 -1.79
C ALA A 73 1.93 -5.25 -3.11
N LEU A 74 2.32 -6.49 -3.40
CA LEU A 74 1.88 -7.21 -4.60
C LEU A 74 0.37 -7.45 -4.59
N THR A 75 -0.16 -8.03 -3.50
CA THR A 75 -1.60 -8.32 -3.39
C THR A 75 -2.42 -7.04 -3.41
N PHE A 76 -1.97 -5.99 -2.73
CA PHE A 76 -2.63 -4.69 -2.73
C PHE A 76 -2.67 -4.06 -4.13
N SER A 77 -1.55 -4.09 -4.86
CA SER A 77 -1.46 -3.48 -6.20
C SER A 77 -2.31 -4.22 -7.24
N VAL A 78 -2.27 -5.56 -7.22
CA VAL A 78 -3.12 -6.38 -8.08
C VAL A 78 -4.60 -6.19 -7.72
N GLY A 79 -4.92 -6.22 -6.42
CA GLY A 79 -6.29 -6.02 -5.94
C GLY A 79 -6.83 -4.64 -6.33
N TRP A 80 -6.03 -3.59 -6.19
CA TRP A 80 -6.41 -2.23 -6.60
C TRP A 80 -6.73 -2.15 -8.09
N LEU A 81 -5.84 -2.71 -8.94
CA LEU A 81 -6.06 -2.75 -10.38
C LEU A 81 -7.34 -3.51 -10.75
N VAL A 82 -7.60 -4.66 -10.12
CA VAL A 82 -8.82 -5.45 -10.38
C VAL A 82 -10.07 -4.69 -9.93
N ILE A 83 -10.05 -4.07 -8.76
CA ILE A 83 -11.18 -3.26 -8.26
C ILE A 83 -11.46 -2.10 -9.22
N ARG A 84 -10.43 -1.36 -9.63
CA ARG A 84 -10.55 -0.26 -10.60
C ARG A 84 -11.12 -0.75 -11.93
N ALA A 85 -10.59 -1.84 -12.47
CA ALA A 85 -11.08 -2.41 -13.72
C ALA A 85 -12.55 -2.83 -13.66
N VAL A 86 -13.03 -3.33 -12.50
CA VAL A 86 -14.45 -3.69 -12.32
C VAL A 86 -15.33 -2.45 -12.17
N LEU A 87 -14.87 -1.41 -11.47
CA LEU A 87 -15.63 -0.19 -11.22
C LEU A 87 -15.69 0.75 -12.44
N ASP A 88 -14.62 0.79 -13.23
CA ASP A 88 -14.47 1.70 -14.37
C ASP A 88 -14.92 1.05 -15.69
N ALA A 89 -15.22 -0.25 -15.71
CA ALA A 89 -15.69 -0.94 -16.92
C ALA A 89 -17.07 -0.44 -17.33
N ASP A 90 -17.21 -0.11 -18.62
CA ASP A 90 -18.45 0.38 -19.21
C ASP A 90 -18.65 -0.15 -20.63
N SER A 91 -19.61 0.43 -21.37
CA SER A 91 -19.89 0.02 -22.76
C SER A 91 -18.77 0.33 -23.75
N SER A 92 -17.80 1.17 -23.37
CA SER A 92 -16.68 1.60 -24.22
C SER A 92 -15.41 0.79 -23.98
N MET A 93 -15.20 0.28 -22.75
CA MET A 93 -14.02 -0.49 -22.40
C MET A 93 -14.33 -1.57 -21.37
N SER A 94 -13.99 -2.82 -21.69
CA SER A 94 -14.17 -3.97 -20.81
C SER A 94 -13.15 -4.01 -19.67
N ALA A 95 -13.48 -4.68 -18.58
CA ALA A 95 -12.56 -4.87 -17.44
C ALA A 95 -11.24 -5.54 -17.86
N SER A 96 -11.28 -6.50 -18.79
CA SER A 96 -10.06 -7.15 -19.30
C SER A 96 -9.16 -6.18 -20.09
N GLU A 97 -9.75 -5.26 -20.85
CA GLU A 97 -8.99 -4.25 -21.58
C GLU A 97 -8.33 -3.27 -20.61
N ILE A 98 -9.07 -2.79 -19.60
CA ILE A 98 -8.52 -1.94 -18.52
C ILE A 98 -7.32 -2.63 -17.86
N VAL A 99 -7.50 -3.89 -17.40
CA VAL A 99 -6.44 -4.68 -16.77
C VAL A 99 -5.21 -4.74 -17.68
N SER A 100 -5.41 -5.05 -18.96
CA SER A 100 -4.30 -5.19 -19.90
C SER A 100 -3.55 -3.88 -20.14
N SER A 101 -4.27 -2.76 -20.21
CA SER A 101 -3.69 -1.43 -20.40
C SER A 101 -2.91 -0.94 -19.17
N ASP A 102 -3.42 -1.25 -17.97
CA ASP A 102 -2.89 -0.73 -16.71
C ASP A 102 -1.92 -1.68 -16.01
N LEU A 103 -1.63 -2.86 -16.56
CA LEU A 103 -0.66 -3.84 -16.01
C LEU A 103 0.69 -3.21 -15.66
N SER A 104 1.14 -2.24 -16.45
CA SER A 104 2.40 -1.51 -16.25
C SER A 104 2.42 -0.63 -15.00
N THR A 105 1.26 -0.34 -14.40
CA THR A 105 1.15 0.46 -13.16
C THR A 105 1.41 -0.35 -11.89
N ILE A 106 1.35 -1.69 -11.96
CA ILE A 106 1.54 -2.56 -10.80
C ILE A 106 2.88 -2.31 -10.09
N PRO A 107 4.04 -2.26 -10.78
CA PRO A 107 5.32 -2.02 -10.12
C PRO A 107 5.38 -0.65 -9.43
N PHE A 108 4.71 0.35 -10.01
CA PHE A 108 4.63 1.69 -9.43
C PHE A 108 3.83 1.68 -8.11
N ILE A 109 2.61 1.14 -8.12
CA ILE A 109 1.77 1.04 -6.91
C ILE A 109 2.44 0.15 -5.84
N ALA A 110 3.04 -0.96 -6.27
CA ALA A 110 3.75 -1.85 -5.36
C ALA A 110 4.95 -1.14 -4.73
N GLY A 111 5.70 -0.37 -5.52
CA GLY A 111 6.83 0.43 -5.04
C GLY A 111 6.41 1.48 -4.02
N LEU A 112 5.26 2.13 -4.22
CA LEU A 112 4.73 3.14 -3.29
C LEU A 112 4.43 2.59 -1.89
N VAL A 113 3.99 1.33 -1.81
CA VAL A 113 3.74 0.66 -0.52
C VAL A 113 5.03 0.04 0.03
N LEU A 114 5.77 -0.66 -0.83
CA LEU A 114 6.90 -1.48 -0.44
C LEU A 114 8.11 -0.64 -0.02
N ALA A 115 8.49 0.37 -0.80
CA ALA A 115 9.70 1.15 -0.53
C ALA A 115 9.69 1.81 0.86
N PRO A 116 8.67 2.60 1.25
CA PRO A 116 8.62 3.18 2.59
C PRO A 116 8.52 2.11 3.68
N ALA A 117 7.82 1.00 3.44
CA ALA A 117 7.75 -0.10 4.40
C ALA A 117 9.10 -0.79 4.63
N LEU A 118 9.90 -0.96 3.58
CA LEU A 118 11.26 -1.50 3.70
C LEU A 118 12.19 -0.54 4.43
N VAL A 119 12.09 0.76 4.15
CA VAL A 119 12.84 1.79 4.89
C VAL A 119 12.48 1.76 6.37
N GLY A 120 11.19 1.71 6.69
CA GLY A 120 10.70 1.55 8.05
C GLY A 120 11.25 0.27 8.69
N ALA A 121 11.10 -0.86 8.02
CA ALA A 121 11.56 -2.16 8.54
C ALA A 121 13.07 -2.20 8.79
N ALA A 122 13.86 -1.59 7.91
CA ALA A 122 15.31 -1.48 8.10
C ALA A 122 15.64 -0.64 9.34
N ALA A 123 15.02 0.54 9.48
CA ALA A 123 15.19 1.41 10.64
C ALA A 123 14.76 0.72 11.94
N GLY A 124 13.62 0.01 11.91
CA GLY A 124 13.06 -0.69 13.05
C GLY A 124 13.96 -1.82 13.51
N HIS A 125 14.52 -2.56 12.55
CA HIS A 125 15.48 -3.62 12.81
C HIS A 125 16.77 -3.08 13.45
N ALA A 126 17.29 -1.94 12.95
CA ALA A 126 18.50 -1.33 13.47
C ALA A 126 18.37 -0.86 14.93
N VAL A 127 17.18 -0.43 15.36
CA VAL A 127 16.92 0.00 16.75
C VAL A 127 16.40 -1.12 17.65
N ARG A 128 16.40 -2.37 17.18
CA ARG A 128 15.95 -3.51 17.97
C ARG A 128 16.94 -3.72 19.12
N PRO A 129 16.46 -3.80 20.39
CA PRO A 129 17.34 -4.13 21.50
C PRO A 129 18.03 -5.46 21.22
N SER A 130 19.35 -5.46 21.12
CA SER A 130 20.13 -6.69 21.17
C SER A 130 19.87 -7.29 22.54
N GLN A 131 19.21 -8.45 22.58
CA GLN A 131 19.24 -9.27 23.77
C GLN A 131 20.69 -9.73 23.94
N VAL A 132 21.47 -8.93 24.66
CA VAL A 132 22.74 -9.36 25.21
C VAL A 132 22.38 -10.43 26.23
N ALA A 133 22.56 -11.68 25.82
CA ALA A 133 22.58 -12.84 26.70
C ALA A 133 23.94 -12.93 27.39
#